data_AF-A0A1C3RLF0-F1
#
_entry.id   AF-A0A1C3RLF0-F1
#
_cell.length_a   1.000
_cell.length_b   1.000
_cell.length_c   1.000
_cell.angle_alpha   90.00
_cell.angle_beta   90.00
_cell.angle_gamma   90.00
#
_symmetry.space_group_name_H-M   'P 1'
#
loop_
_entity.id
_entity.type
_entity.pdbx_description
1 polymer ?
#
loop_
_entity_poly.entity_id
_entity_poly.type
_entity_poly.pdbx_seq_one_letter_code
_entity_poly.pdbx_strand_id
1 'polypeptide(L)'
;MILSQADFDRLLDFTKQAHPEECCGLIVGDGETVERLMPSANISTGDKTKSFELDPKVRFELIRESGERSLMGFYHSHPNGNPFPSKTDRSMVYEPELLWVITTCKEIKAFRFNETNQDFEEIPIRVKL
;
A
#
# COMPACT_ATOMS: atom_id res chain seq x y z
N MET A 1 -4.37 9.34 -7.04
CA MET A 1 -3.40 8.46 -7.73
C MET A 1 -4.05 7.83 -8.96
N ILE A 2 -3.23 7.43 -9.93
CA ILE A 2 -3.66 6.85 -11.20
C ILE A 2 -3.08 5.44 -11.30
N LEU A 3 -3.94 4.44 -11.46
CA LEU A 3 -3.58 3.04 -11.69
C LEU A 3 -3.90 2.66 -13.14
N SER A 4 -3.14 1.72 -13.71
CA SER A 4 -3.61 0.97 -14.87
C SER A 4 -4.67 -0.05 -14.44
N GLN A 5 -5.52 -0.51 -15.35
CA GLN A 5 -6.43 -1.63 -15.05
C GLN A 5 -5.65 -2.88 -14.59
N ALA A 6 -4.49 -3.15 -15.20
CA ALA A 6 -3.65 -4.29 -14.83
C ALA A 6 -3.11 -4.21 -13.39
N ASP A 7 -2.71 -3.02 -12.93
CA ASP A 7 -2.23 -2.84 -11.55
C ASP A 7 -3.37 -2.88 -10.53
N PHE A 8 -4.55 -2.37 -10.91
CA PHE A 8 -5.75 -2.53 -10.10
C PHE A 8 -6.08 -4.02 -9.89
N ASP A 9 -6.08 -4.81 -10.97
CA ASP A 9 -6.36 -6.26 -10.90
C ASP A 9 -5.30 -7.01 -10.09
N ARG A 10 -4.02 -6.63 -10.24
CA ARG A 10 -2.92 -7.20 -9.44
C ARG A 10 -3.08 -6.96 -7.95
N LEU A 11 -3.48 -5.76 -7.51
CA LEU A 11 -3.74 -5.49 -6.09
C LEU A 11 -4.82 -6.40 -5.53
N LEU A 12 -5.90 -6.62 -6.29
CA LEU A 12 -6.95 -7.56 -5.90
C LEU A 12 -6.43 -9.01 -5.83
N ASP A 13 -5.57 -9.42 -6.77
CA ASP A 13 -5.02 -10.77 -6.79
C ASP A 13 -4.01 -11.00 -5.66
N PHE A 14 -3.19 -10.01 -5.30
CA PHE A 14 -2.32 -10.09 -4.11
C PHE A 14 -3.17 -10.23 -2.84
N THR A 15 -4.27 -9.48 -2.75
CA THR A 15 -5.20 -9.55 -1.63
C THR A 15 -5.80 -10.95 -1.49
N LYS A 16 -6.28 -11.53 -2.60
CA LYS A 16 -6.87 -12.88 -2.59
C LYS A 16 -5.86 -13.97 -2.23
N GLN A 17 -4.62 -13.84 -2.71
CA GLN A 17 -3.56 -14.83 -2.47
C GLN A 17 -3.07 -14.83 -1.02
N ALA A 18 -2.99 -13.66 -0.38
CA ALA A 18 -2.52 -13.55 1.00
C ALA A 18 -3.59 -13.90 2.03
N HIS A 19 -4.88 -13.79 1.68
CA HIS A 19 -5.98 -14.05 2.61
C HIS A 19 -5.84 -15.44 3.28
N PRO A 20 -5.95 -15.56 4.63
CA PRO A 20 -6.50 -14.56 5.56
C PRO A 20 -5.48 -13.59 6.18
N GLU A 21 -4.21 -13.63 5.78
CA GLU A 21 -3.20 -12.67 6.23
C GLU A 21 -3.26 -11.37 5.40
N GLU A 22 -2.62 -10.31 5.90
CA GLU A 22 -2.39 -9.09 5.15
C GLU A 22 -1.27 -9.30 4.11
N CYS A 23 -1.53 -8.99 2.84
CA CYS A 23 -0.47 -8.73 1.87
C CYS A 23 0.11 -7.33 2.12
N CYS A 24 1.34 -7.09 1.66
CA CYS A 24 1.93 -5.75 1.65
C CYS A 24 2.95 -5.58 0.50
N GLY A 25 3.22 -4.35 0.11
CA GLY A 25 4.27 -4.06 -0.87
C GLY A 25 4.45 -2.57 -1.13
N LEU A 26 5.40 -2.24 -2.00
CA LEU A 26 5.69 -0.87 -2.40
C LEU A 26 4.92 -0.49 -3.68
N ILE A 27 4.59 0.79 -3.77
CA ILE A 27 4.02 1.43 -4.96
C ILE A 27 5.08 2.35 -5.54
N VAL A 28 5.43 2.11 -6.80
CA VAL A 28 6.47 2.82 -7.52
C VAL A 28 5.87 3.54 -8.71
N GLY A 29 6.27 4.78 -8.93
CA GLY A 29 5.85 5.57 -10.07
C GLY A 29 6.36 7.00 -10.04
N ASP A 30 5.73 7.84 -10.86
CA ASP A 30 6.09 9.24 -11.04
C ASP A 30 4.85 10.15 -10.98
N GLY A 31 4.97 11.24 -10.23
CA GLY A 31 3.86 12.15 -9.92
C GLY A 31 2.66 11.42 -9.32
N GLU A 32 1.54 11.38 -10.05
CA GLU A 32 0.33 10.67 -9.63
C GLU A 32 0.20 9.26 -10.24
N THR A 33 1.06 8.88 -11.18
CA THR A 33 0.90 7.66 -11.98
C THR A 33 1.74 6.52 -11.41
N VAL A 34 1.07 5.42 -11.07
CA VAL A 34 1.73 4.17 -10.70
C VAL A 34 2.29 3.53 -11.97
N GLU A 35 3.54 3.10 -11.89
CA GLU A 35 4.25 2.41 -12.97
C GLU A 35 4.53 0.94 -12.61
N ARG A 36 4.68 0.64 -11.32
CA ARG A 36 5.02 -0.70 -10.85
C ARG A 36 4.57 -0.93 -9.41
N LEU A 37 4.07 -2.15 -9.16
CA LEU A 37 3.85 -2.68 -7.81
C LEU A 37 4.99 -3.65 -7.48
N MET A 38 5.58 -3.50 -6.29
CA MET A 38 6.63 -4.41 -5.80
C MET A 38 6.10 -5.17 -4.57
N PRO A 39 5.63 -6.41 -4.73
CA PRO A 39 5.17 -7.23 -3.60
C PRO A 39 6.27 -7.50 -2.59
N SER A 40 5.89 -7.50 -1.32
CA SER A 40 6.73 -7.91 -0.21
C SER A 40 6.10 -9.07 0.52
N ALA A 41 6.94 -9.95 1.08
CA ALA A 41 6.47 -10.82 2.16
C ALA A 41 6.03 -9.95 3.34
N ASN A 42 4.96 -10.36 4.04
CA ASN A 42 4.62 -9.81 5.34
C ASN A 42 5.49 -10.49 6.40
N ILE A 43 6.47 -9.75 6.92
CA ILE A 43 7.43 -10.25 7.92
C ILE A 43 7.04 -9.91 9.37
N SER A 44 5.83 -9.37 9.59
CA SER A 44 5.35 -9.03 10.93
C SER A 44 5.46 -10.24 11.87
N THR A 45 5.99 -10.01 13.07
CA THR A 45 6.10 -11.02 14.12
C THR A 45 4.80 -11.17 14.93
N GLY A 46 3.84 -10.27 14.72
CA GLY A 46 2.53 -10.26 15.37
C GLY A 46 1.48 -11.08 14.63
N ASP A 47 0.21 -10.75 14.91
CA ASP A 47 -0.93 -11.30 14.18
C ASP A 47 -0.97 -10.71 12.76
N LYS A 48 -0.53 -11.50 11.78
CA LYS A 48 -0.49 -11.12 10.36
C LYS A 48 -1.86 -10.92 9.73
N THR A 49 -2.95 -11.23 10.42
CA THR A 49 -4.32 -10.92 9.95
C THR A 49 -4.75 -9.49 10.28
N LYS A 50 -3.94 -8.74 11.04
CA LYS A 50 -4.23 -7.37 11.52
C LYS A 50 -3.02 -6.42 11.45
N SER A 51 -1.91 -6.89 10.90
CA SER A 51 -0.68 -6.13 10.83
C SER A 51 0.20 -6.63 9.70
N PHE A 52 1.00 -5.71 9.16
CA PHE A 52 2.03 -6.01 8.18
C PHE A 52 3.35 -5.35 8.56
N GLU A 53 4.42 -5.94 8.07
CA GLU A 53 5.75 -5.33 8.04
C GLU A 53 6.41 -5.72 6.71
N LEU A 54 6.93 -4.72 6.00
CA LEU A 54 7.61 -4.92 4.70
C LEU A 54 8.99 -5.56 4.94
N ASP A 55 9.39 -6.50 4.08
CA ASP A 55 10.78 -6.96 4.03
C ASP A 55 11.65 -5.80 3.51
N PRO A 56 12.62 -5.30 4.32
CA PRO A 56 13.48 -4.19 3.91
C PRO A 56 14.21 -4.43 2.59
N LYS A 57 14.44 -5.70 2.20
CA LYS A 57 15.06 -6.05 0.92
C LYS A 57 14.34 -5.43 -0.27
N VAL A 58 13.01 -5.38 -0.25
CA VAL A 58 12.21 -4.84 -1.37
C VAL A 58 12.51 -3.36 -1.57
N ARG A 59 12.69 -2.60 -0.47
CA ARG A 59 13.07 -1.18 -0.54
C ARG A 59 14.52 -1.00 -0.99
N PHE A 60 15.45 -1.83 -0.50
CA PHE A 60 16.84 -1.79 -0.97
C PHE A 60 16.97 -2.11 -2.47
N GLU A 61 16.19 -3.06 -2.97
CA GLU A 61 16.11 -3.38 -4.39
C GLU A 61 15.62 -2.18 -5.21
N LEU A 62 14.53 -1.54 -4.78
CA LEU A 62 14.03 -0.31 -5.42
C LEU A 62 15.09 0.78 -5.47
N ILE A 63 15.74 1.07 -4.34
CA ILE A 63 16.75 2.13 -4.25
C ILE A 63 17.92 1.83 -5.19
N ARG A 64 18.35 0.56 -5.30
CA ARG A 64 19.44 0.15 -6.18
C ARG A 64 19.08 0.28 -7.65
N GLU A 65 17.83 -0.02 -8.02
CA GLU A 65 17.37 0.00 -9.42
C GLU A 65 17.04 1.40 -9.93
N SER A 66 16.39 2.22 -9.11
CA SER A 66 15.72 3.45 -9.56
C SER A 66 15.93 4.64 -8.64
N GLY A 67 16.64 4.46 -7.52
CA GLY A 67 16.72 5.44 -6.45
C GLY A 67 15.38 5.62 -5.70
N GLU A 68 15.43 6.40 -4.62
CA GLU A 68 14.28 6.58 -3.71
C GLU A 68 13.16 7.46 -4.30
N ARG A 69 13.46 8.31 -5.29
CA ARG A 69 12.51 9.29 -5.85
C ARG A 69 11.27 8.69 -6.51
N SER A 70 11.31 7.40 -6.86
CA SER A 70 10.21 6.70 -7.50
C SER A 70 9.25 6.04 -6.50
N LEU A 71 9.55 6.06 -5.19
CA LEU A 71 8.68 5.51 -4.17
C LEU A 71 7.50 6.46 -3.93
N MET A 72 6.30 6.03 -4.31
CA MET A 72 5.06 6.78 -4.06
C MET A 72 4.45 6.44 -2.70
N GLY A 73 4.68 5.22 -2.22
CA GLY A 73 4.14 4.73 -0.96
C GLY A 73 4.04 3.21 -0.92
N PHE A 74 3.06 2.70 -0.21
CA PHE A 74 2.89 1.28 0.00
C PHE A 74 1.42 0.89 -0.04
N TYR A 75 1.19 -0.40 -0.26
CA TYR A 75 -0.12 -1.01 -0.14
C TYR A 75 -0.09 -2.11 0.91
N HIS A 76 -1.24 -2.33 1.54
CA HIS A 76 -1.53 -3.52 2.34
C HIS A 76 -3.00 -3.91 2.22
N SER A 77 -3.33 -5.14 2.59
CA SER A 77 -4.73 -5.61 2.55
C SER A 77 -5.35 -5.69 3.92
N HIS A 78 -6.66 -5.43 4.03
CA HIS A 78 -7.46 -5.73 5.22
C HIS A 78 -8.37 -6.95 5.00
N PRO A 79 -8.07 -8.11 5.62
CA PRO A 79 -8.87 -9.33 5.49
C PRO A 79 -10.30 -9.19 6.01
N ASN A 80 -10.52 -8.25 6.95
CA ASN A 80 -11.85 -7.96 7.52
C ASN A 80 -12.79 -7.20 6.56
N GLY A 81 -12.30 -6.79 5.38
CA GLY A 81 -13.08 -6.08 4.37
C GLY A 81 -13.30 -4.59 4.63
N ASN A 82 -12.67 -4.00 5.63
CA ASN A 82 -12.70 -2.55 5.88
C ASN A 82 -11.58 -1.86 5.09
N PRO A 83 -11.89 -1.04 4.06
CA PRO A 83 -10.87 -0.40 3.24
C PRO A 83 -10.33 0.92 3.83
N PHE A 84 -10.61 1.22 5.10
CA PHE A 84 -10.13 2.43 5.78
C PHE A 84 -8.99 2.13 6.75
N PRO A 85 -8.10 3.11 7.02
CA PRO A 85 -6.99 2.93 7.95
C PRO A 85 -7.47 2.46 9.32
N SER A 86 -6.77 1.48 9.88
CA SER A 86 -7.03 0.95 11.21
C SER A 86 -6.44 1.86 12.30
N LYS A 87 -6.58 1.47 13.58
CA LYS A 87 -5.83 2.12 14.66
C LYS A 87 -4.33 1.79 14.60
N THR A 88 -4.00 0.57 14.19
CA THR A 88 -2.61 0.12 14.00
C THR A 88 -1.95 0.95 12.91
N ASP A 89 -2.61 1.13 11.77
CA ASP A 89 -2.09 1.91 10.62
C ASP A 89 -1.72 3.34 11.04
N ARG A 90 -2.62 4.01 11.77
CA ARG A 90 -2.38 5.36 12.30
C ARG A 90 -1.19 5.44 13.24
N SER A 91 -0.90 4.39 13.99
CA SER A 91 0.27 4.35 14.87
C SER A 91 1.59 4.06 14.15
N MET A 92 1.53 3.65 12.87
CA MET A 92 2.66 3.20 12.06
C MET A 92 3.04 4.22 10.97
N VAL A 93 2.54 5.45 11.05
CA VAL A 93 2.88 6.54 10.11
C VAL A 93 4.25 7.12 10.47
N TYR A 94 5.31 6.44 10.04
CA TYR A 94 6.68 6.93 10.19
C TYR A 94 7.14 7.82 9.04
N GLU A 95 6.50 7.68 7.87
CA GLU A 95 6.80 8.42 6.63
C GLU A 95 5.49 9.05 6.10
N PRO A 96 5.09 10.22 6.63
CA PRO A 96 3.79 10.85 6.36
C PRO A 96 3.59 11.32 4.91
N GLU A 97 4.68 11.49 4.17
CA GLU A 97 4.69 11.84 2.75
C GLU A 97 4.29 10.68 1.83
N LEU A 98 4.42 9.44 2.30
CA LEU A 98 4.10 8.25 1.52
C LEU A 98 2.61 7.98 1.48
N LEU A 99 2.13 7.53 0.32
CA LEU A 99 0.75 7.11 0.14
C LEU A 99 0.50 5.74 0.80
N TRP A 100 -0.68 5.60 1.39
CA TRP A 100 -1.18 4.35 1.96
C TRP A 100 -2.33 3.85 1.11
N VAL A 101 -2.16 2.70 0.45
CA VAL A 101 -3.22 2.06 -0.33
C VAL A 101 -3.72 0.83 0.41
N ILE A 102 -5.01 0.84 0.74
CA ILE A 102 -5.65 -0.25 1.47
C ILE A 102 -6.54 -1.00 0.49
N THR A 103 -6.24 -2.28 0.31
CA THR A 103 -7.00 -3.17 -0.55
C THR A 103 -7.80 -4.19 0.26
N THR A 104 -8.96 -4.56 -0.25
CA THR A 104 -9.83 -5.61 0.28
C THR A 104 -10.28 -6.49 -0.88
N CYS A 105 -11.01 -7.56 -0.62
CA CYS A 105 -11.57 -8.39 -1.71
C CYS A 105 -12.60 -7.64 -2.59
N LYS A 106 -13.01 -6.41 -2.24
CA LYS A 106 -14.08 -5.65 -2.93
C LYS A 106 -13.64 -4.27 -3.39
N GLU A 107 -12.84 -3.59 -2.58
CA GLU A 107 -12.51 -2.18 -2.75
C GLU A 107 -11.03 -1.93 -2.53
N ILE A 108 -10.51 -0.93 -3.24
CA ILE A 108 -9.19 -0.37 -3.06
C ILE A 108 -9.38 1.11 -2.78
N LYS A 109 -8.80 1.60 -1.69
CA LYS A 109 -8.77 3.02 -1.34
C LYS A 109 -7.35 3.49 -1.13
N ALA A 110 -7.12 4.77 -1.38
CA ALA A 110 -5.81 5.41 -1.22
C ALA A 110 -5.92 6.57 -0.26
N PHE A 111 -4.91 6.73 0.58
CA PHE A 111 -4.87 7.73 1.63
C PHE A 111 -3.52 8.43 1.63
N ARG A 112 -3.56 9.72 1.99
CA ARG A 112 -2.38 10.48 2.39
C ARG A 112 -2.52 10.82 3.87
N PHE A 113 -1.41 10.91 4.59
CA PHE A 113 -1.48 11.44 5.94
C PHE A 113 -1.55 12.97 5.90
N ASN A 114 -2.43 13.56 6.71
CA ASN A 114 -2.48 14.99 6.95
C ASN A 114 -1.85 15.28 8.32
N GLU A 115 -0.64 15.81 8.33
CA GLU A 115 0.11 16.16 9.55
C GLU A 115 -0.56 17.25 10.39
N THR A 116 -1.39 18.11 9.80
CA THR A 116 -2.11 19.15 10.54
C THR A 116 -3.23 18.55 11.38
N ASN A 117 -3.98 17.62 10.80
CA ASN A 117 -5.11 16.96 11.47
C ASN A 117 -4.71 15.67 12.19
N GLN A 118 -3.46 15.22 12.02
CA GLN A 118 -2.92 13.97 12.55
C GLN A 118 -3.79 12.75 12.16
N ASP A 119 -4.33 12.76 10.95
CA ASP A 119 -5.19 11.69 10.44
C ASP A 119 -5.06 11.54 8.91
N PHE A 120 -5.59 10.44 8.40
CA PHE A 120 -5.62 10.14 6.98
C PHE A 120 -6.73 10.89 6.25
N GLU A 121 -6.39 11.37 5.05
CA GLU A 121 -7.33 11.88 4.07
C GLU A 121 -7.37 10.95 2.86
N GLU A 122 -8.58 10.54 2.46
CA GLU A 122 -8.77 9.74 1.25
C GLU A 122 -8.44 10.58 0.02
N ILE A 123 -7.65 10.00 -0.89
CA ILE A 123 -7.38 10.57 -2.21
C ILE A 123 -8.05 9.72 -3.30
N PRO A 124 -8.53 10.33 -4.38
CA PRO A 124 -9.19 9.58 -5.44
C PRO A 124 -8.21 8.66 -6.17
N ILE A 125 -8.67 7.44 -6.45
CA ILE A 125 -8.03 6.52 -7.39
C ILE A 125 -8.72 6.69 -8.76
N ARG A 126 -7.93 6.90 -9.80
CA ARG A 126 -8.40 6.89 -11.20
C ARG A 126 -7.79 5.68 -11.89
N VAL A 127 -8.63 4.83 -12.48
CA VAL A 127 -8.16 3.68 -13.26
C VAL A 127 -8.17 4.05 -14.73
N LYS A 128 -7.00 4.01 -15.37
CA LYS A 128 -6.86 4.16 -16.83
C LYS A 128 -7.17 2.81 -17.48
N LEU A 129 -8.09 2.84 -18.44
CA LEU A 129 -8.42 1.72 -19.33
C LEU A 129 -7.30 1.46 -20.35
#